data_AF-A0A428MGU2-F1
#
_entry.id   AF-A0A428MGU2-F1
#
_cell.length_a   1.000
_cell.length_b   1.000
_cell.length_c   1.000
_cell.angle_alpha   90.00
_cell.angle_beta   90.00
_cell.angle_gamma   90.00
#
_symmetry.space_group_name_H-M   'P 1'
#
loop_
_entity.id
_entity.type
_entity.pdbx_description
1 polymer ?
#
loop_
_entity_poly.entity_id
_entity_poly.type
_entity_poly.pdbx_seq_one_letter_code
_entity_poly.pdbx_strand_id
1 'polypeptide(L)'
;MSVPAKNRASVQFRHGLALLLLSLITAPLFSKGPDPAIRIPLESMGFLPISPQFLLAGSSMYTLHFVDDKHLLITFTSRRLLKRIPNDPPEDRDRNVDAVLIEVPSGRVLARTGWRLHDHGQYLWSLGNGRFLLRIQETLTTFAPLANLTTGQPFLERPLITTDRRIAGILFSPDADLLIIETLSSSPLPSDSGTVSPIRSMFGGNPASGQSSSDQQQENGPNAVQINFFRVSMPVGNDEVRLRAAGESHARVPGRIPTTAAGYLAVLDQGRDHWAFDFNTYGGKVSELSPFDSSCRPSPLFVTRSEFIAFGCHGGHTPQTIGAFNLKGEEMWEQSLSDSYVAPSAVFAPATGRFALSRLITHGSIGDMDLPLPEFFGPQSIIVYQVDSGKQLLRVESLPVQRAGQNFSLSPDGMSFAVLHINEIDIYSLPPLTPKDQAAVKEAQTMGPKETEAPVSLSRSVTVSPSPSEAAAPPAGSPPPGLASNQANTGNASNSTPPNPAAQDPGAPPADPPPADNAAAPPSQQNRKPPSLFSPEAPHPDAPPSASPK
;
A
#
# COMPACT_ATOMS: atom_id res chain seq x y z
N MET A 1 7.07 -1.98 82.06
CA MET A 1 7.18 -2.96 80.96
C MET A 1 6.31 -4.15 81.31
N SER A 2 5.13 -4.26 80.71
CA SER A 2 4.15 -5.32 80.99
C SER A 2 3.41 -5.70 79.69
N VAL A 3 3.41 -6.99 79.40
CA VAL A 3 2.51 -7.75 78.51
C VAL A 3 1.09 -7.72 79.14
N PRO A 4 -0.10 -7.87 78.48
CA PRO A 4 -0.45 -8.68 77.28
C PRO A 4 -1.48 -8.09 76.28
N ALA A 5 -1.66 -8.84 75.20
CA ALA A 5 -2.79 -8.79 74.26
C ALA A 5 -4.10 -9.39 74.85
N LYS A 6 -5.27 -8.88 74.42
CA LYS A 6 -6.49 -9.68 74.11
C LYS A 6 -7.65 -8.82 73.55
N ASN A 7 -8.08 -9.21 72.35
CA ASN A 7 -9.45 -9.49 71.89
C ASN A 7 -10.65 -8.53 72.10
N ARG A 8 -11.32 -8.35 70.94
CA ARG A 8 -12.76 -8.48 70.64
C ARG A 8 -13.68 -7.25 70.66
N ALA A 9 -14.55 -7.29 69.62
CA ALA A 9 -15.90 -6.73 69.50
C ALA A 9 -15.96 -5.22 69.22
N SER A 10 -16.90 -4.66 68.47
CA SER A 10 -17.97 -5.13 67.58
C SER A 10 -18.66 -3.86 67.04
N VAL A 11 -19.07 -3.88 65.78
CA VAL A 11 -20.31 -3.27 65.23
C VAL A 11 -20.72 -1.89 65.75
N GLN A 12 -20.77 -0.88 64.87
CA GLN A 12 -22.01 -0.11 64.64
C GLN A 12 -21.97 0.77 63.38
N PHE A 13 -22.90 0.43 62.48
CA PHE A 13 -23.68 1.27 61.57
C PHE A 13 -23.52 2.79 61.73
N ARG A 14 -23.15 3.48 60.63
CA ARG A 14 -23.81 4.74 60.22
C ARG A 14 -23.94 4.80 58.70
N HIS A 15 -25.18 4.65 58.24
CA HIS A 15 -25.63 5.11 56.93
C HIS A 15 -25.61 6.63 56.88
N GLY A 16 -25.24 7.19 55.73
CA GLY A 16 -25.60 8.55 55.35
C GLY A 16 -24.48 9.34 54.69
N LEU A 17 -24.23 9.08 53.40
CA LEU A 17 -24.13 10.12 52.37
C LEU A 17 -23.98 9.45 50.99
N ALA A 18 -25.12 9.17 50.36
CA ALA A 18 -25.19 8.92 48.93
C ALA A 18 -25.87 10.15 48.32
N LEU A 19 -25.12 11.00 47.63
CA LEU A 19 -25.54 11.84 46.50
C LEU A 19 -24.42 12.83 46.16
N LEU A 20 -23.59 12.50 45.17
CA LEU A 20 -22.91 13.40 44.21
C LEU A 20 -21.79 12.62 43.50
N LEU A 21 -22.17 11.55 42.79
CA LEU A 21 -21.33 11.03 41.71
C LEU A 21 -21.68 11.85 40.46
N LEU A 22 -20.94 12.95 40.34
CA LEU A 22 -20.90 13.80 39.16
C LEU A 22 -20.67 12.92 37.93
N SER A 23 -21.64 12.93 37.03
CA SER A 23 -21.53 12.46 35.67
C SER A 23 -20.43 13.24 34.95
N LEU A 24 -19.19 12.77 35.04
CA LEU A 24 -18.13 13.10 34.09
C LEU A 24 -18.42 12.33 32.81
N ILE A 25 -19.28 12.92 31.98
CA ILE A 25 -19.37 12.57 30.57
C ILE A 25 -18.05 13.08 29.96
N THR A 26 -17.03 12.24 29.97
CA THR A 26 -15.86 12.40 29.10
C THR A 26 -16.37 12.24 27.68
N ALA A 27 -16.73 13.36 27.04
CA ALA A 27 -16.74 13.41 25.60
C ALA A 27 -15.36 12.91 25.13
N PRO A 28 -15.26 12.02 24.13
CA PRO A 28 -13.98 11.66 23.56
C PRO A 28 -13.39 12.94 23.00
N LEU A 29 -12.38 13.48 23.71
CA LEU A 29 -11.48 14.47 23.15
C LEU A 29 -10.81 13.77 21.98
N PHE A 30 -11.32 13.99 20.76
CA PHE A 30 -10.54 13.77 19.56
C PHE A 30 -9.21 14.47 19.81
N SER A 31 -8.13 13.70 19.95
CA SER A 31 -6.81 14.26 20.23
C SER A 31 -6.39 15.07 19.02
N LYS A 32 -6.77 16.35 18.99
CA LYS A 32 -6.29 17.31 18.01
C LYS A 32 -4.77 17.22 18.04
N GLY A 33 -4.15 16.97 16.89
CA GLY A 33 -2.69 16.93 16.77
C GLY A 33 -2.06 18.24 17.25
N PRO A 34 -0.72 18.34 17.29
CA PRO A 34 -0.06 19.61 17.60
C PRO A 34 -0.59 20.71 16.66
N ASP A 35 -0.51 21.98 17.07
CA ASP A 35 -0.85 23.08 16.16
C ASP A 35 0.23 23.18 15.05
N PRO A 36 -0.16 23.52 13.81
CA PRO A 36 0.79 23.74 12.73
C PRO A 36 1.69 24.94 13.02
N ALA A 37 2.94 24.87 12.59
CA ALA A 37 3.91 25.95 12.73
C ALA A 37 3.58 27.13 11.80
N ILE A 38 3.02 26.82 10.62
CA ILE A 38 2.66 27.81 9.59
C ILE A 38 1.29 27.41 9.00
N ARG A 39 0.44 28.41 8.75
CA ARG A 39 -0.79 28.26 7.97
C ARG A 39 -0.79 29.21 6.78
N ILE A 40 -1.05 28.69 5.58
CA ILE A 40 -1.10 29.48 4.36
C ILE A 40 -2.53 29.44 3.79
N PRO A 41 -3.28 30.55 3.78
CA PRO A 41 -4.64 30.58 3.24
C PRO A 41 -4.63 30.49 1.71
N LEU A 42 -5.50 29.65 1.15
CA LEU A 42 -5.56 29.39 -0.30
C LEU A 42 -6.59 30.24 -1.04
N GLU A 43 -7.48 30.93 -0.33
CA GLU A 43 -8.55 31.75 -0.94
C GLU A 43 -7.98 32.81 -1.88
N SER A 44 -6.90 33.49 -1.47
CA SER A 44 -6.20 34.50 -2.29
C SER A 44 -5.62 33.93 -3.59
N MET A 45 -5.42 32.62 -3.67
CA MET A 45 -4.92 31.93 -4.86
C MET A 45 -6.05 31.49 -5.80
N GLY A 46 -7.32 31.67 -5.38
CA GLY A 46 -8.50 31.23 -6.13
C GLY A 46 -8.85 29.76 -5.91
N PHE A 47 -8.35 29.15 -4.83
CA PHE A 47 -8.78 27.82 -4.42
C PHE A 47 -10.24 27.87 -3.97
N LEU A 48 -11.03 26.91 -4.44
CA LEU A 48 -12.42 26.74 -4.04
C LEU A 48 -12.60 25.32 -3.49
N PRO A 49 -13.35 25.15 -2.38
CA PRO A 49 -13.66 23.83 -1.86
C PRO A 49 -14.25 22.90 -2.92
N ILE A 50 -13.78 21.67 -2.93
CA ILE A 50 -14.21 20.61 -3.85
C ILE A 50 -15.29 19.77 -3.18
N SER A 51 -16.31 19.34 -3.96
CA SER A 51 -17.35 18.47 -3.42
C SER A 51 -16.77 17.14 -2.92
N PRO A 52 -17.14 16.67 -1.71
CA PRO A 52 -16.70 15.39 -1.15
C PRO A 52 -16.90 14.21 -2.11
N GLN A 53 -17.94 14.24 -2.94
CA GLN A 53 -18.23 13.16 -3.89
C GLN A 53 -17.06 12.86 -4.85
N PHE A 54 -16.34 13.90 -5.32
CA PHE A 54 -15.18 13.70 -6.19
C PHE A 54 -13.96 13.20 -5.41
N LEU A 55 -13.78 13.70 -4.20
CA LEU A 55 -12.66 13.34 -3.34
C LEU A 55 -12.75 11.89 -2.86
N LEU A 56 -13.96 11.40 -2.56
CA LEU A 56 -14.23 10.03 -2.14
C LEU A 56 -14.30 9.04 -3.31
N ALA A 57 -14.61 9.51 -4.52
CA ALA A 57 -14.49 8.72 -5.74
C ALA A 57 -13.02 8.39 -6.11
N GLY A 58 -12.04 8.95 -5.40
CA GLY A 58 -10.61 8.77 -5.72
C GLY A 58 -10.11 9.67 -6.84
N SER A 59 -10.86 10.72 -7.19
CA SER A 59 -10.40 11.71 -8.17
C SER A 59 -9.24 12.54 -7.61
N SER A 60 -8.19 12.73 -8.38
CA SER A 60 -7.09 13.66 -8.06
C SER A 60 -7.56 15.08 -8.29
N MET A 61 -8.21 15.72 -7.31
CA MET A 61 -8.81 17.04 -7.50
C MET A 61 -7.87 18.20 -7.17
N TYR A 62 -6.91 17.93 -6.31
CA TYR A 62 -5.80 18.81 -5.95
C TYR A 62 -4.61 17.95 -5.49
N THR A 63 -3.41 18.51 -5.62
CA THR A 63 -2.17 17.90 -5.16
C THR A 63 -1.33 18.91 -4.38
N LEU A 64 -0.55 18.43 -3.42
CA LEU A 64 0.37 19.23 -2.62
C LEU A 64 1.74 18.54 -2.61
N HIS A 65 2.78 19.27 -2.99
CA HIS A 65 4.15 18.75 -3.02
C HIS A 65 5.15 19.79 -2.54
N PHE A 66 6.09 19.40 -1.70
CA PHE A 66 7.32 20.17 -1.54
C PHE A 66 8.16 20.09 -2.83
N VAL A 67 8.63 21.26 -3.27
CA VAL A 67 9.62 21.38 -4.36
C VAL A 67 11.03 21.29 -3.75
N ASP A 68 11.26 22.00 -2.66
CA ASP A 68 12.41 21.94 -1.78
C ASP A 68 11.95 22.17 -0.31
N ASP A 69 12.84 22.57 0.59
CA ASP A 69 12.53 22.87 2.00
C ASP A 69 11.74 24.18 2.21
N LYS A 70 11.64 25.05 1.19
CA LYS A 70 11.10 26.41 1.28
C LYS A 70 10.01 26.73 0.26
N HIS A 71 9.68 25.80 -0.61
CA HIS A 71 8.72 26.01 -1.68
C HIS A 71 7.77 24.84 -1.80
N LEU A 72 6.49 25.17 -1.99
CA LEU A 72 5.43 24.21 -2.26
C LEU A 72 4.89 24.42 -3.66
N LEU A 73 4.55 23.32 -4.32
CA LEU A 73 3.72 23.29 -5.52
C LEU A 73 2.35 22.75 -5.11
N ILE A 74 1.33 23.59 -5.26
CA ILE A 74 -0.06 23.20 -5.09
C ILE A 74 -0.76 23.23 -6.44
N THR A 75 -1.59 22.23 -6.70
CA THR A 75 -2.46 22.19 -7.87
C THR A 75 -3.89 21.98 -7.43
N PHE A 76 -4.85 22.59 -8.12
CA PHE A 76 -6.28 22.41 -7.82
C PHE A 76 -7.14 22.66 -9.04
N THR A 77 -8.27 21.96 -9.10
CA THR A 77 -9.24 22.15 -10.18
C THR A 77 -9.87 23.54 -10.10
N SER A 78 -9.77 24.30 -11.20
CA SER A 78 -10.36 25.63 -11.33
C SER A 78 -11.74 25.55 -11.97
N ARG A 79 -12.72 26.27 -11.40
CA ARG A 79 -14.08 26.35 -11.94
C ARG A 79 -14.15 27.47 -12.98
N ARG A 80 -13.61 27.22 -14.17
CA ARG A 80 -13.69 28.13 -15.32
C ARG A 80 -14.37 27.44 -16.50
N LEU A 81 -14.96 28.23 -17.39
CA LEU A 81 -15.51 27.70 -18.64
C LEU A 81 -14.39 27.04 -19.46
N LEU A 82 -14.66 25.83 -19.94
CA LEU A 82 -13.78 25.09 -20.82
C LEU A 82 -14.02 25.53 -22.26
N LYS A 83 -12.95 25.85 -22.98
CA LYS A 83 -13.02 26.10 -24.42
C LYS A 83 -13.28 24.77 -25.12
N ARG A 84 -14.28 24.68 -26.00
CA ARG A 84 -14.49 23.44 -26.77
C ARG A 84 -13.27 23.16 -27.67
N ILE A 85 -12.77 21.93 -27.64
CA ILE A 85 -11.75 21.45 -28.56
C ILE A 85 -12.48 20.74 -29.72
N PRO A 86 -12.06 20.95 -30.99
CA PRO A 86 -12.58 20.15 -32.10
C PRO A 86 -12.23 18.67 -31.89
N ASN A 87 -13.21 17.78 -32.08
CA ASN A 87 -13.05 16.32 -31.93
C ASN A 87 -12.69 15.86 -30.50
N ASP A 88 -13.19 16.57 -29.49
CA ASP A 88 -13.10 16.15 -28.08
C ASP A 88 -13.81 14.79 -27.89
N PRO A 89 -13.12 13.74 -27.41
CA PRO A 89 -13.73 12.44 -27.19
C PRO A 89 -14.92 12.53 -26.21
N PRO A 90 -16.06 11.88 -26.46
CA PRO A 90 -17.23 11.96 -25.58
C PRO A 90 -17.00 11.37 -24.18
N GLU A 91 -15.99 10.52 -24.02
CA GLU A 91 -15.57 9.92 -22.75
C GLU A 91 -14.67 10.82 -21.90
N ASP A 92 -14.12 11.90 -22.47
CA ASP A 92 -13.21 12.79 -21.77
C ASP A 92 -13.95 13.54 -20.64
N ARG A 93 -13.29 13.58 -19.49
CA ARG A 93 -13.75 14.29 -18.28
C ARG A 93 -12.91 15.52 -18.08
N ASP A 94 -13.05 16.43 -19.03
CA ASP A 94 -12.25 17.63 -19.12
C ASP A 94 -12.36 18.53 -17.90
N ARG A 95 -11.22 19.07 -17.49
CA ARG A 95 -11.11 20.04 -16.41
C ARG A 95 -9.87 20.92 -16.56
N ASN A 96 -9.98 22.14 -16.03
CA ASN A 96 -8.82 23.01 -15.86
C ASN A 96 -8.24 22.80 -14.46
N VAL A 97 -6.92 22.66 -14.37
CA VAL A 97 -6.17 22.61 -13.11
C VAL A 97 -5.23 23.81 -13.09
N ASP A 98 -5.36 24.65 -12.07
CA ASP A 98 -4.36 25.69 -11.81
C ASP A 98 -3.22 25.06 -11.00
N ALA A 99 -1.98 25.41 -11.35
CA ALA A 99 -0.77 25.03 -10.63
C ALA A 99 -0.07 26.29 -10.12
N VAL A 100 0.24 26.33 -8.83
CA VAL A 100 0.76 27.51 -8.13
C VAL A 100 2.01 27.13 -7.35
N LEU A 101 3.12 27.80 -7.66
CA LEU A 101 4.36 27.70 -6.91
C LEU A 101 4.35 28.78 -5.83
N ILE A 102 4.53 28.39 -4.57
CA ILE A 102 4.50 29.30 -3.42
C ILE A 102 5.76 29.17 -2.57
N GLU A 103 6.14 30.29 -1.96
CA GLU A 103 7.22 30.39 -0.98
C GLU A 103 6.69 30.18 0.46
N VAL A 104 7.46 29.47 1.27
CA VAL A 104 7.22 29.21 2.69
C VAL A 104 8.22 30.04 3.51
N PRO A 105 7.80 30.71 4.60
CA PRO A 105 6.48 30.69 5.22
C PRO A 105 5.50 31.73 4.66
N SER A 106 5.93 32.59 3.74
CA SER A 106 5.19 33.80 3.35
C SER A 106 3.84 33.52 2.67
N GLY A 107 3.68 32.34 2.05
CA GLY A 107 2.55 32.03 1.18
C GLY A 107 2.57 32.82 -0.12
N ARG A 108 3.68 33.51 -0.42
CA ARG A 108 3.80 34.35 -1.60
C ARG A 108 3.84 33.48 -2.86
N VAL A 109 2.96 33.79 -3.81
CA VAL A 109 2.95 33.15 -5.13
C VAL A 109 4.17 33.62 -5.93
N LEU A 110 5.01 32.66 -6.32
CA LEU A 110 6.18 32.89 -7.17
C LEU A 110 5.84 32.75 -8.65
N ALA A 111 5.00 31.78 -8.97
CA ALA A 111 4.58 31.48 -10.34
C ALA A 111 3.24 30.76 -10.37
N ARG A 112 2.55 30.86 -11.51
CA ARG A 112 1.30 30.17 -11.77
C ARG A 112 1.19 29.72 -13.23
N THR A 113 0.59 28.56 -13.45
CA THR A 113 0.16 28.10 -14.77
C THR A 113 -1.22 27.42 -14.67
N GLY A 114 -1.80 27.04 -15.81
CA GLY A 114 -3.00 26.23 -15.89
C GLY A 114 -2.83 25.10 -16.90
N TRP A 115 -3.30 23.90 -16.53
CA TRP A 115 -3.33 22.72 -17.37
C TRP A 115 -4.77 22.33 -17.68
N ARG A 116 -5.01 21.85 -18.90
CA ARG A 116 -6.25 21.14 -19.23
C ARG A 116 -5.98 19.65 -19.11
N LEU A 117 -6.70 18.99 -18.23
CA LEU A 117 -6.67 17.55 -18.06
C LEU A 117 -7.95 16.95 -18.64
N HIS A 118 -7.85 15.74 -19.15
CA HIS A 118 -8.93 15.03 -19.83
C HIS A 118 -9.57 13.92 -18.98
N ASP A 119 -9.08 13.75 -17.76
CA ASP A 119 -9.61 12.79 -16.81
C ASP A 119 -9.42 13.26 -15.36
N HIS A 120 -9.90 12.43 -14.43
CA HIS A 120 -9.83 12.65 -12.99
C HIS A 120 -8.72 11.85 -12.29
N GLY A 121 -7.89 11.12 -13.03
CA GLY A 121 -6.80 10.32 -12.51
C GLY A 121 -5.67 11.17 -11.94
N GLN A 122 -4.71 10.53 -11.27
CA GLN A 122 -3.48 11.18 -10.86
C GLN A 122 -2.75 11.74 -12.09
N TYR A 123 -2.23 12.96 -11.96
CA TYR A 123 -1.57 13.67 -13.05
C TYR A 123 -0.22 14.27 -12.65
N LEU A 124 0.15 14.24 -11.37
CA LEU A 124 1.39 14.82 -10.89
C LEU A 124 2.10 13.87 -9.91
N TRP A 125 3.43 13.76 -10.09
CA TRP A 125 4.33 13.02 -9.21
C TRP A 125 5.58 13.87 -8.96
N SER A 126 6.06 13.90 -7.71
CA SER A 126 7.37 14.47 -7.39
C SER A 126 8.45 13.44 -7.73
N LEU A 127 9.49 13.90 -8.44
CA LEU A 127 10.69 13.12 -8.74
C LEU A 127 11.83 13.43 -7.75
N GLY A 128 11.55 14.24 -6.73
CA GLY A 128 12.56 14.81 -5.85
C GLY A 128 13.42 15.89 -6.52
N ASN A 129 14.22 16.59 -5.73
CA ASN A 129 15.13 17.66 -6.20
C ASN A 129 14.41 18.75 -7.03
N GLY A 130 13.18 19.08 -6.66
CA GLY A 130 12.37 20.11 -7.34
C GLY A 130 11.96 19.77 -8.77
N ARG A 131 11.95 18.49 -9.16
CA ARG A 131 11.50 18.01 -10.48
C ARG A 131 10.18 17.25 -10.35
N PHE A 132 9.35 17.34 -11.39
CA PHE A 132 8.03 16.74 -11.42
C PHE A 132 7.77 16.01 -12.73
N LEU A 133 6.98 14.94 -12.66
CA LEU A 133 6.35 14.30 -13.81
C LEU A 133 4.90 14.77 -13.89
N LEU A 134 4.50 15.27 -15.06
CA LEU A 134 3.13 15.63 -15.40
C LEU A 134 2.58 14.61 -16.41
N ARG A 135 1.37 14.13 -16.16
CA ARG A 135 0.60 13.33 -17.12
C ARG A 135 -0.58 14.13 -17.62
N ILE A 136 -0.66 14.31 -18.92
CA ILE A 136 -1.87 14.75 -19.61
C ILE A 136 -2.19 13.66 -20.62
N GLN A 137 -3.33 12.97 -20.41
CA GLN A 137 -3.72 11.83 -21.26
C GLN A 137 -2.61 10.75 -21.24
N GLU A 138 -2.11 10.40 -22.42
CA GLU A 138 -1.15 9.36 -22.74
C GLU A 138 0.25 9.96 -22.98
N THR A 139 0.41 11.24 -22.61
CA THR A 139 1.67 11.96 -22.68
C THR A 139 2.19 12.27 -21.28
N LEU A 140 3.48 12.00 -21.10
CA LEU A 140 4.25 12.30 -19.92
C LEU A 140 5.28 13.39 -20.26
N THR A 141 5.22 14.48 -19.51
CA THR A 141 6.19 15.57 -19.56
C THR A 141 6.85 15.75 -18.20
N THR A 142 8.01 16.40 -18.18
CA THR A 142 8.70 16.78 -16.94
C THR A 142 8.88 18.28 -16.88
N PHE A 143 8.96 18.83 -15.67
CA PHE A 143 9.26 20.23 -15.46
C PHE A 143 9.94 20.44 -14.11
N ALA A 144 10.65 21.56 -13.96
CA ALA A 144 11.40 21.92 -12.76
C ALA A 144 11.16 23.39 -12.38
N PRO A 145 10.15 23.68 -11.55
CA PRO A 145 9.68 25.04 -11.32
C PRO A 145 10.73 25.99 -10.77
N LEU A 146 11.56 25.56 -9.83
CA LEU A 146 12.58 26.43 -9.24
C LEU A 146 13.79 26.63 -10.17
N ALA A 147 14.22 25.59 -10.86
CA ALA A 147 15.34 25.68 -11.79
C ALA A 147 15.03 26.67 -12.94
N ASN A 148 13.78 26.69 -13.41
CA ASN A 148 13.32 27.56 -14.49
C ASN A 148 12.65 28.85 -14.00
N LEU A 149 12.67 29.14 -12.69
CA LEU A 149 12.08 30.37 -12.16
C LEU A 149 12.82 31.62 -12.68
N THR A 150 14.14 31.54 -12.75
CA THR A 150 15.01 32.65 -13.21
C THR A 150 14.89 32.93 -14.71
N THR A 151 14.46 31.95 -15.50
CA THR A 151 14.24 32.11 -16.95
C THR A 151 12.86 32.70 -17.26
N GLY A 152 12.00 32.87 -16.25
CA GLY A 152 10.62 33.32 -16.41
C GLY A 152 9.68 32.23 -16.96
N GLN A 153 10.14 30.99 -17.07
CA GLN A 153 9.36 29.85 -17.58
C GLN A 153 9.36 28.66 -16.59
N PRO A 154 8.90 28.86 -15.33
CA PRO A 154 8.97 27.83 -14.29
C PRO A 154 8.28 26.52 -14.68
N PHE A 155 7.18 26.60 -15.42
CA PHE A 155 6.42 25.43 -15.86
C PHE A 155 6.77 24.98 -17.28
N LEU A 156 8.00 25.24 -17.75
CA LEU A 156 8.45 24.75 -19.05
C LEU A 156 8.44 23.22 -19.06
N GLU A 157 7.50 22.66 -19.83
CA GLU A 157 7.33 21.22 -19.99
C GLU A 157 8.34 20.65 -21.00
N ARG A 158 8.95 19.54 -20.62
CA ARG A 158 9.88 18.76 -21.45
C ARG A 158 9.26 17.40 -21.75
N PRO A 159 9.02 17.05 -23.03
CA PRO A 159 8.51 15.75 -23.40
C PRO A 159 9.38 14.61 -22.85
N LEU A 160 8.75 13.60 -22.27
CA LEU A 160 9.42 12.42 -21.73
C LEU A 160 9.01 11.16 -22.50
N ILE A 161 7.72 10.85 -22.49
CA ILE A 161 7.13 9.68 -23.16
C ILE A 161 5.76 10.06 -23.72
N THR A 162 5.46 9.58 -24.93
CA THR A 162 4.09 9.54 -25.46
C THR A 162 3.80 8.11 -25.88
N THR A 163 2.62 7.59 -25.54
CA THR A 163 2.18 6.25 -25.91
C THR A 163 0.84 6.29 -26.63
N ASP A 164 0.58 5.28 -27.44
CA ASP A 164 -0.71 5.00 -28.08
C ASP A 164 -1.66 4.19 -27.17
N ARG A 165 -1.14 3.69 -26.04
CA ARG A 165 -1.87 2.88 -25.06
C ARG A 165 -2.34 3.75 -23.91
N ARG A 166 -3.55 3.52 -23.42
CA ARG A 166 -4.10 4.23 -22.26
C ARG A 166 -3.26 3.99 -21.03
N ILE A 167 -2.78 5.06 -20.38
CA ILE A 167 -2.01 4.95 -19.13
C ILE A 167 -2.97 4.58 -17.99
N ALA A 168 -2.73 3.41 -17.38
CA ALA A 168 -3.51 2.91 -16.26
C ALA A 168 -2.85 3.22 -14.90
N GLY A 169 -1.52 3.23 -14.85
CA GLY A 169 -0.77 3.42 -13.60
C GLY A 169 0.63 3.96 -13.84
N ILE A 170 1.11 4.79 -12.92
CA ILE A 170 2.48 5.29 -12.87
C ILE A 170 2.98 5.10 -11.45
N LEU A 171 4.07 4.38 -11.30
CA LEU A 171 4.70 4.11 -10.01
C LEU A 171 6.18 4.49 -10.05
N PHE A 172 6.70 4.88 -8.89
CA PHE A 172 8.10 5.16 -8.67
C PHE A 172 8.63 4.30 -7.51
N SER A 173 9.90 3.91 -7.60
CA SER A 173 10.66 3.50 -6.41
C SER A 173 10.77 4.67 -5.42
N PRO A 174 11.05 4.44 -4.13
CA PRO A 174 11.11 5.52 -3.13
C PRO A 174 12.08 6.64 -3.45
N ASP A 175 13.20 6.33 -4.10
CA ASP A 175 14.23 7.30 -4.51
C ASP A 175 13.99 7.88 -5.92
N ALA A 176 12.86 7.53 -6.55
CA ALA A 176 12.49 7.92 -7.90
C ALA A 176 13.53 7.57 -8.99
N ASP A 177 14.31 6.49 -8.77
CA ASP A 177 15.33 5.97 -9.68
C ASP A 177 14.81 4.88 -10.65
N LEU A 178 13.60 4.39 -10.40
CA LEU A 178 12.87 3.45 -11.26
C LEU A 178 11.45 3.96 -11.45
N LEU A 179 11.06 4.12 -12.71
CA LEU A 179 9.72 4.48 -13.18
C LEU A 179 9.05 3.24 -13.79
N ILE A 180 7.82 2.98 -13.37
CA ILE A 180 6.96 1.91 -13.88
C ILE A 180 5.74 2.55 -14.53
N ILE A 181 5.49 2.23 -15.79
CA ILE A 181 4.30 2.69 -16.52
C ILE A 181 3.46 1.47 -16.90
N GLU A 182 2.24 1.43 -16.39
CA GLU A 182 1.25 0.42 -16.71
C GLU A 182 0.28 0.96 -17.76
N THR A 183 0.12 0.24 -18.87
CA THR A 183 -0.69 0.68 -20.00
C THR A 183 -1.67 -0.39 -20.47
N LEU A 184 -2.86 0.03 -20.89
CA LEU A 184 -3.92 -0.82 -21.43
C LEU A 184 -4.06 -0.59 -22.93
N SER A 185 -4.42 -1.64 -23.66
CA SER A 185 -4.68 -1.52 -25.09
C SER A 185 -5.87 -0.57 -25.32
N SER A 186 -5.68 0.43 -26.16
CA SER A 186 -6.69 1.40 -26.56
C SER A 186 -7.64 0.79 -27.60
N SER A 187 -8.26 -0.37 -27.30
CA SER A 187 -9.27 -0.92 -28.21
C SER A 187 -10.60 -0.23 -27.93
N PRO A 188 -11.27 0.37 -28.93
CA PRO A 188 -12.67 0.74 -28.76
C PRO A 188 -13.46 -0.54 -28.47
N LEU A 189 -14.21 -0.55 -27.36
CA LEU A 189 -15.25 -1.56 -27.16
C LEU A 189 -16.18 -1.50 -28.37
N PRO A 190 -16.49 -2.63 -29.04
CA PRO A 190 -17.58 -2.65 -30.00
C PRO A 190 -18.81 -2.13 -29.29
N SER A 191 -19.32 -1.00 -29.77
CA SER A 191 -20.55 -0.39 -29.31
C SER A 191 -21.71 -1.29 -29.69
N ASP A 192 -21.98 -2.30 -28.87
CA ASP A 192 -23.24 -3.03 -28.88
C ASP A 192 -23.65 -3.39 -27.45
N SER A 193 -24.92 -3.06 -27.16
CA SER A 193 -25.74 -3.46 -26.01
C SER A 193 -25.26 -3.12 -24.59
N GLY A 194 -25.55 -1.88 -24.18
CA GLY A 194 -26.12 -1.50 -22.88
C GLY A 194 -25.91 -2.46 -21.70
N THR A 195 -24.73 -2.43 -21.10
CA THR A 195 -24.59 -2.77 -19.67
C THR A 195 -23.38 -2.02 -19.12
N VAL A 196 -23.66 -0.95 -18.37
CA VAL A 196 -22.65 -0.15 -17.68
C VAL A 196 -22.05 -1.02 -16.57
N SER A 197 -20.82 -1.49 -16.76
CA SER A 197 -20.05 -2.15 -15.68
C SER A 197 -19.41 -1.09 -14.79
N PRO A 198 -19.56 -1.15 -13.45
CA PRO A 198 -18.92 -0.21 -12.56
C PRO A 198 -17.41 -0.45 -12.49
N ILE A 199 -16.66 0.66 -12.43
CA ILE A 199 -15.22 0.71 -12.22
C ILE A 199 -14.89 -0.02 -10.90
N ARG A 200 -14.27 -1.21 -10.98
CA ARG A 200 -13.75 -1.92 -9.81
C ARG A 200 -12.60 -1.13 -9.19
N SER A 201 -12.67 -0.99 -7.88
CA SER A 201 -11.70 -0.35 -6.98
C SER A 201 -10.26 -0.85 -7.23
N MET A 202 -9.31 0.07 -7.43
CA MET A 202 -7.87 -0.19 -7.61
C MET A 202 -7.13 -0.71 -6.35
N PHE A 203 -7.85 -1.14 -5.31
CA PHE A 203 -7.25 -1.72 -4.11
C PHE A 203 -7.74 -3.16 -3.94
N GLY A 204 -6.81 -4.10 -4.16
CA GLY A 204 -6.77 -5.44 -3.58
C GLY A 204 -8.10 -6.17 -3.38
N GLY A 205 -8.71 -6.65 -4.46
CA GLY A 205 -9.70 -7.72 -4.40
C GLY A 205 -9.13 -8.98 -5.05
N ASN A 206 -9.11 -10.10 -4.33
CA ASN A 206 -8.74 -11.41 -4.87
C ASN A 206 -9.53 -11.71 -6.16
N PRO A 207 -8.89 -12.19 -7.25
CA PRO A 207 -9.64 -12.65 -8.40
C PRO A 207 -10.39 -13.93 -8.01
N ALA A 208 -11.71 -13.91 -8.17
CA ALA A 208 -12.54 -15.11 -8.11
C ALA A 208 -12.03 -16.12 -9.14
N SER A 209 -11.73 -17.33 -8.66
CA SER A 209 -11.28 -18.48 -9.44
C SER A 209 -12.37 -18.94 -10.41
N GLY A 210 -12.25 -18.57 -11.68
CA GLY A 210 -12.99 -19.15 -12.80
C GLY A 210 -12.01 -19.90 -13.71
N GLN A 211 -12.18 -21.22 -13.82
CA GLN A 211 -11.29 -22.14 -14.53
C GLN A 211 -11.40 -22.07 -16.07
N SER A 212 -10.27 -22.45 -16.69
CA SER A 212 -10.10 -23.10 -18.00
C SER A 212 -10.35 -22.32 -19.29
N SER A 213 -9.26 -21.84 -19.93
CA SER A 213 -8.78 -22.32 -21.25
C SER A 213 -7.58 -21.50 -21.76
N SER A 214 -6.49 -22.20 -22.14
CA SER A 214 -5.28 -21.76 -22.88
C SER A 214 -4.47 -20.56 -22.34
N ASP A 215 -3.43 -20.86 -21.54
CA ASP A 215 -2.53 -19.88 -20.88
C ASP A 215 -1.59 -19.08 -21.79
N GLN A 216 -1.53 -19.34 -23.10
CA GLN A 216 -0.65 -18.60 -24.03
C GLN A 216 -1.39 -17.63 -24.96
N GLN A 217 -2.69 -17.78 -25.20
CA GLN A 217 -3.46 -16.82 -26.01
C GLN A 217 -4.04 -15.66 -25.19
N GLN A 218 -3.99 -15.75 -23.86
CA GLN A 218 -4.59 -14.74 -22.97
C GLN A 218 -3.63 -13.60 -22.59
N GLU A 219 -2.31 -13.75 -22.78
CA GLU A 219 -1.33 -12.67 -22.53
C GLU A 219 -1.40 -11.54 -23.57
N ASN A 220 -1.92 -11.81 -24.77
CA ASN A 220 -2.18 -10.82 -25.80
C ASN A 220 -3.68 -10.45 -25.91
N GLY A 221 -4.47 -10.75 -24.87
CA GLY A 221 -5.86 -10.37 -24.83
C GLY A 221 -6.02 -8.84 -24.88
N PRO A 222 -7.15 -8.31 -25.39
CA PRO A 222 -7.40 -6.87 -25.48
C PRO A 222 -7.34 -6.13 -24.13
N ASN A 223 -7.34 -6.88 -23.01
CA ASN A 223 -7.29 -6.34 -21.64
C ASN A 223 -5.94 -6.59 -20.93
N ALA A 224 -4.91 -7.06 -21.62
CA ALA A 224 -3.60 -7.27 -21.00
C ALA A 224 -2.93 -5.92 -20.68
N VAL A 225 -2.42 -5.81 -19.44
CA VAL A 225 -1.65 -4.66 -18.96
C VAL A 225 -0.21 -4.87 -19.36
N GLN A 226 0.33 -3.94 -20.14
CA GLN A 226 1.75 -3.88 -20.45
C GLN A 226 2.42 -2.97 -19.43
N ILE A 227 3.44 -3.50 -18.77
CA ILE A 227 4.20 -2.86 -17.70
C ILE A 227 5.59 -2.56 -18.24
N ASN A 228 5.90 -1.29 -18.41
CA ASN A 228 7.20 -0.82 -18.90
C ASN A 228 8.03 -0.29 -17.73
N PHE A 229 9.29 -0.69 -17.67
CA PHE A 229 10.23 -0.26 -16.64
C PHE A 229 11.29 0.67 -17.24
N PHE A 230 11.52 1.81 -16.58
CA PHE A 230 12.52 2.79 -16.97
C PHE A 230 13.40 3.15 -15.80
N ARG A 231 14.72 3.09 -15.99
CA ARG A 231 15.67 3.71 -15.07
C ARG A 231 15.64 5.22 -15.26
N VAL A 232 15.48 5.94 -14.18
CA VAL A 232 15.41 7.40 -14.16
C VAL A 232 16.77 7.93 -13.71
N SER A 233 17.35 8.82 -14.51
CA SER A 233 18.56 9.54 -14.11
C SER A 233 18.31 11.04 -14.20
N MET A 234 18.74 11.76 -13.17
CA MET A 234 18.51 13.18 -13.04
C MET A 234 19.83 13.87 -12.66
N PRO A 235 20.63 14.30 -13.65
CA PRO A 235 21.93 14.91 -13.42
C PRO A 235 21.84 16.08 -12.45
N VAL A 236 22.83 16.19 -11.55
CA VAL A 236 22.93 17.32 -10.62
C VAL A 236 23.25 18.58 -11.41
N GLY A 237 22.58 19.69 -11.09
CA GLY A 237 22.80 20.99 -11.73
C GLY A 237 22.09 21.19 -13.07
N ASN A 238 21.29 20.22 -13.53
CA ASN A 238 20.42 20.36 -14.69
C ASN A 238 18.97 19.95 -14.30
N ASP A 239 17.99 20.52 -14.97
CA ASP A 239 16.57 20.19 -14.84
C ASP A 239 16.13 19.05 -15.78
N GLU A 240 17.06 18.45 -16.52
CA GLU A 240 16.80 17.32 -17.40
C GLU A 240 16.52 16.02 -16.61
N VAL A 241 15.47 15.32 -17.02
CA VAL A 241 15.14 13.96 -16.57
C VAL A 241 15.38 13.02 -17.75
N ARG A 242 16.23 12.01 -17.58
CA ARG A 242 16.55 11.03 -18.62
C ARG A 242 16.00 9.67 -18.24
N LEU A 243 15.29 9.06 -19.18
CA LEU A 243 14.81 7.69 -19.07
C LEU A 243 15.68 6.75 -19.89
N ARG A 244 15.93 5.57 -19.33
CA ARG A 244 16.50 4.44 -20.06
C ARG A 244 15.61 3.23 -19.86
N ALA A 245 15.13 2.66 -20.95
CA ALA A 245 14.34 1.42 -20.90
C ALA A 245 15.12 0.33 -20.15
N ALA A 246 14.44 -0.32 -19.22
CA ALA A 246 15.03 -1.29 -18.31
C ALA A 246 14.40 -2.67 -18.44
N GLY A 247 13.16 -2.76 -18.92
CA GLY A 247 12.47 -4.03 -19.16
C GLY A 247 11.00 -3.85 -19.46
N GLU A 248 10.33 -4.95 -19.76
CA GLU A 248 8.89 -5.01 -20.01
C GLU A 248 8.32 -6.29 -19.36
N SER A 249 7.08 -6.21 -18.86
CA SER A 249 6.31 -7.34 -18.35
C SER A 249 4.84 -7.18 -18.71
N HIS A 250 4.07 -8.26 -18.57
CA HIS A 250 2.63 -8.25 -18.76
C HIS A 250 1.90 -8.71 -17.48
N ALA A 251 0.72 -8.15 -17.25
CA ALA A 251 -0.16 -8.55 -16.16
C ALA A 251 -1.63 -8.55 -16.59
N ARG A 252 -2.49 -9.21 -15.81
CA ARG A 252 -3.94 -9.22 -16.05
C ARG A 252 -4.62 -7.94 -15.58
N VAL A 253 -4.07 -7.28 -14.57
CA VAL A 253 -4.61 -6.06 -13.96
C VAL A 253 -3.47 -5.13 -13.55
N PRO A 254 -3.68 -3.80 -13.56
CA PRO A 254 -2.71 -2.85 -13.02
C PRO A 254 -2.54 -3.10 -11.53
N GLY A 255 -1.34 -2.90 -11.00
CA GLY A 255 -1.05 -3.22 -9.61
C GLY A 255 0.22 -2.58 -9.08
N ARG A 256 0.35 -2.56 -7.75
CA ARG A 256 1.59 -2.14 -7.11
C ARG A 256 2.61 -3.26 -7.20
N ILE A 257 3.75 -2.95 -7.82
CA ILE A 257 4.89 -3.83 -7.91
C ILE A 257 5.91 -3.34 -6.88
N PRO A 258 6.17 -4.09 -5.79
CA PRO A 258 7.12 -3.68 -4.77
C PRO A 258 8.54 -3.84 -5.30
N THR A 259 9.08 -2.79 -5.93
CA THR A 259 10.35 -2.86 -6.65
C THR A 259 11.19 -1.59 -6.50
N THR A 260 12.51 -1.77 -6.59
CA THR A 260 13.53 -0.72 -6.64
C THR A 260 14.36 -0.89 -7.90
N ALA A 261 15.24 0.06 -8.23
CA ALA A 261 16.17 -0.10 -9.34
C ALA A 261 17.05 -1.37 -9.26
N ALA A 262 17.21 -1.98 -8.09
CA ALA A 262 18.05 -3.16 -7.91
C ALA A 262 17.30 -4.50 -7.98
N GLY A 263 15.98 -4.52 -7.72
CA GLY A 263 15.22 -5.77 -7.61
C GLY A 263 13.77 -5.58 -7.18
N TYR A 264 13.11 -6.67 -6.84
CA TYR A 264 11.71 -6.68 -6.41
C TYR A 264 11.48 -7.64 -5.23
N LEU A 265 10.41 -7.38 -4.46
CA LEU A 265 9.95 -8.27 -3.39
C LEU A 265 8.96 -9.29 -3.94
N ALA A 266 9.25 -10.56 -3.73
CA ALA A 266 8.29 -11.65 -3.89
C ALA A 266 7.64 -11.96 -2.54
N VAL A 267 6.32 -12.10 -2.54
CA VAL A 267 5.53 -12.53 -1.38
C VAL A 267 5.16 -13.99 -1.57
N LEU A 268 5.59 -14.83 -0.62
CA LEU A 268 5.47 -16.27 -0.67
C LEU A 268 4.53 -16.76 0.43
N ASP A 269 3.58 -17.61 0.07
CA ASP A 269 2.69 -18.27 1.02
C ASP A 269 3.41 -19.46 1.67
N GLN A 270 3.57 -19.45 2.99
CA GLN A 270 4.12 -20.57 3.75
C GLN A 270 3.01 -21.36 4.49
N GLY A 271 1.74 -21.02 4.27
CA GLY A 271 0.57 -21.60 4.90
C GLY A 271 0.37 -21.11 6.34
N ARG A 272 -0.82 -21.40 6.90
CA ARG A 272 -1.17 -21.09 8.31
C ARG A 272 -0.95 -19.63 8.69
N ASP A 273 -1.41 -18.72 7.84
CA ASP A 273 -1.28 -17.27 8.05
C ASP A 273 0.17 -16.79 8.16
N HIS A 274 1.12 -17.54 7.60
CA HIS A 274 2.55 -17.20 7.61
C HIS A 274 3.03 -16.91 6.18
N TRP A 275 3.63 -15.73 5.98
CA TRP A 275 4.11 -15.29 4.67
C TRP A 275 5.59 -14.98 4.74
N ALA A 276 6.35 -15.38 3.73
CA ALA A 276 7.75 -14.97 3.59
C ALA A 276 7.94 -13.91 2.51
N PHE A 277 9.00 -13.14 2.66
CA PHE A 277 9.46 -12.20 1.64
C PHE A 277 10.81 -12.64 1.10
N ASP A 278 10.94 -12.67 -0.22
CA ASP A 278 12.22 -12.85 -0.90
C ASP A 278 12.52 -11.58 -1.70
N PHE A 279 13.71 -11.00 -1.52
CA PHE A 279 14.21 -9.94 -2.40
C PHE A 279 15.00 -10.54 -3.56
N ASN A 280 14.44 -10.41 -4.76
CA ASN A 280 15.04 -10.88 -6.00
C ASN A 280 15.73 -9.71 -6.69
N THR A 281 17.06 -9.71 -6.70
CA THR A 281 17.83 -8.76 -7.50
C THR A 281 17.67 -9.07 -8.98
N TYR A 282 17.73 -8.05 -9.84
CA TYR A 282 17.74 -8.28 -11.29
C TYR A 282 19.02 -8.98 -11.79
N GLY A 283 20.07 -9.04 -10.94
CA GLY A 283 21.26 -9.87 -11.17
C GLY A 283 21.08 -11.35 -10.82
N GLY A 284 19.89 -11.79 -10.41
CA GLY A 284 19.58 -13.20 -10.12
C GLY A 284 19.91 -13.66 -8.70
N LYS A 285 20.45 -12.80 -7.83
CA LYS A 285 20.61 -13.10 -6.40
C LYS A 285 19.27 -12.98 -5.70
N VAL A 286 18.93 -13.98 -4.89
CA VAL A 286 17.78 -14.00 -3.99
C VAL A 286 18.26 -13.80 -2.56
N SER A 287 17.58 -12.97 -1.79
CA SER A 287 17.80 -12.80 -0.35
C SER A 287 16.48 -13.10 0.37
N GLU A 288 16.47 -14.15 1.19
CA GLU A 288 15.33 -14.46 2.06
C GLU A 288 15.28 -13.44 3.20
N LEU A 289 14.09 -12.96 3.50
CA LEU A 289 13.84 -11.91 4.49
C LEU A 289 12.97 -12.45 5.61
N SER A 290 12.75 -11.63 6.66
CA SER A 290 11.88 -12.04 7.76
C SER A 290 10.48 -12.35 7.26
N PRO A 291 9.83 -13.38 7.81
CA PRO A 291 8.44 -13.65 7.51
C PRO A 291 7.53 -12.63 8.20
N PHE A 292 6.24 -12.68 7.87
CA PHE A 292 5.20 -11.83 8.43
C PHE A 292 3.91 -12.63 8.63
N ASP A 293 3.42 -12.62 9.86
CA ASP A 293 2.19 -13.30 10.24
C ASP A 293 0.99 -12.45 9.80
N SER A 294 0.17 -13.00 8.91
CA SER A 294 -0.98 -12.32 8.35
C SER A 294 -2.01 -13.31 7.81
N SER A 295 -3.28 -13.13 8.19
CA SER A 295 -4.41 -13.94 7.70
C SER A 295 -4.79 -13.65 6.24
N CYS A 296 -4.09 -12.72 5.59
CA CYS A 296 -4.25 -12.38 4.18
C CYS A 296 -2.88 -12.18 3.52
N ARG A 297 -2.81 -12.25 2.18
CA ARG A 297 -1.57 -11.96 1.44
C ARG A 297 -1.07 -10.55 1.77
N PRO A 298 0.13 -10.37 2.35
CA PRO A 298 0.64 -9.06 2.67
C PRO A 298 0.88 -8.21 1.43
N SER A 299 0.75 -6.90 1.61
CA SER A 299 1.04 -5.91 0.58
C SER A 299 2.28 -5.10 0.97
N PRO A 300 3.49 -5.47 0.49
CA PRO A 300 4.70 -4.74 0.80
C PRO A 300 4.85 -3.47 -0.05
N LEU A 301 5.55 -2.48 0.51
CA LEU A 301 5.86 -1.20 -0.12
C LEU A 301 7.24 -0.74 0.37
N PHE A 302 8.18 -0.55 -0.55
CA PHE A 302 9.47 0.04 -0.21
C PHE A 302 9.28 1.46 0.33
N VAL A 303 10.03 1.80 1.38
CA VAL A 303 10.12 3.16 1.96
C VAL A 303 11.49 3.79 1.72
N THR A 304 12.51 2.95 1.57
CA THR A 304 13.87 3.29 1.13
C THR A 304 14.37 2.17 0.20
N ARG A 305 15.63 2.24 -0.26
CA ARG A 305 16.24 1.18 -1.08
C ARG A 305 16.45 -0.14 -0.34
N SER A 306 16.52 -0.09 0.98
CA SER A 306 16.89 -1.22 1.84
C SER A 306 15.80 -1.60 2.85
N GLU A 307 14.70 -0.85 2.91
CA GLU A 307 13.64 -1.04 3.89
C GLU A 307 12.28 -0.94 3.23
N PHE A 308 11.35 -1.74 3.72
CA PHE A 308 9.97 -1.76 3.27
C PHE A 308 9.03 -1.94 4.44
N ILE A 309 7.79 -1.49 4.26
CA ILE A 309 6.67 -1.79 5.14
C ILE A 309 5.78 -2.82 4.48
N ALA A 310 5.10 -3.65 5.25
CA ALA A 310 4.08 -4.57 4.75
C ALA A 310 2.78 -4.40 5.53
N PHE A 311 1.68 -4.36 4.79
CA PHE A 311 0.33 -4.37 5.36
C PHE A 311 -0.19 -5.80 5.43
N GLY A 312 -0.62 -6.23 6.62
CA GLY A 312 -1.15 -7.57 6.90
C GLY A 312 -2.47 -7.52 7.66
N CYS A 313 -3.15 -8.65 7.72
CA CYS A 313 -4.43 -8.82 8.39
C CYS A 313 -4.28 -9.63 9.68
N HIS A 314 -5.06 -9.31 10.71
CA HIS A 314 -5.11 -10.06 11.96
C HIS A 314 -6.52 -10.64 12.17
N GLY A 315 -6.72 -11.92 11.85
CA GLY A 315 -8.00 -12.61 12.07
C GLY A 315 -9.16 -12.16 11.17
N GLY A 316 -8.88 -11.43 10.08
CA GLY A 316 -9.89 -10.88 9.17
C GLY A 316 -9.34 -10.57 7.76
N HIS A 317 -10.12 -9.82 6.96
CA HIS A 317 -9.76 -9.42 5.60
C HIS A 317 -9.28 -7.96 5.48
N THR A 318 -9.47 -7.17 6.54
CA THR A 318 -8.99 -5.79 6.59
C THR A 318 -7.55 -5.77 7.08
N PRO A 319 -6.62 -5.11 6.37
CA PRO A 319 -5.28 -4.92 6.90
C PRO A 319 -5.36 -4.17 8.22
N GLN A 320 -4.92 -4.81 9.29
CA GLN A 320 -4.97 -4.29 10.66
C GLN A 320 -3.58 -4.29 11.29
N THR A 321 -2.55 -4.68 10.55
CA THR A 321 -1.18 -4.72 11.02
C THR A 321 -0.27 -4.10 9.97
N ILE A 322 0.70 -3.32 10.42
CA ILE A 322 1.80 -2.83 9.61
C ILE A 322 3.12 -3.28 10.25
N GLY A 323 3.93 -4.01 9.50
CA GLY A 323 5.29 -4.38 9.88
C GLY A 323 6.31 -3.60 9.04
N ALA A 324 7.48 -3.33 9.60
CA ALA A 324 8.63 -2.80 8.86
C ALA A 324 9.80 -3.76 8.89
N PHE A 325 10.46 -3.88 7.75
CA PHE A 325 11.47 -4.88 7.48
C PHE A 325 12.64 -4.25 6.74
N ASN A 326 13.82 -4.83 6.90
CA ASN A 326 14.99 -4.46 6.12
C ASN A 326 15.46 -5.62 5.23
N LEU A 327 16.33 -5.30 4.27
CA LEU A 327 16.89 -6.29 3.34
C LEU A 327 17.99 -7.17 3.95
N LYS A 328 18.32 -7.03 5.26
CA LYS A 328 19.12 -8.01 6.01
C LYS A 328 18.28 -9.20 6.47
N GLY A 329 16.95 -9.11 6.37
CA GLY A 329 16.04 -10.12 6.90
C GLY A 329 15.77 -9.93 8.40
N GLU A 330 15.74 -8.68 8.86
CA GLU A 330 15.27 -8.31 10.20
C GLU A 330 13.90 -7.63 10.11
N GLU A 331 12.98 -8.03 10.99
CA GLU A 331 11.76 -7.29 11.32
C GLU A 331 12.14 -6.22 12.32
N MET A 332 11.97 -4.96 11.94
CA MET A 332 12.38 -3.82 12.76
C MET A 332 11.32 -3.49 13.81
N TRP A 333 10.05 -3.57 13.43
CA TRP A 333 8.90 -3.36 14.30
C TRP A 333 7.61 -3.80 13.63
N GLU A 334 6.60 -4.08 14.45
CA GLU A 334 5.23 -4.33 14.05
C GLU A 334 4.27 -3.46 14.88
N GLN A 335 3.22 -2.93 14.25
CA GLN A 335 2.17 -2.16 14.91
C GLN A 335 0.78 -2.57 14.42
N SER A 336 -0.14 -2.70 15.37
CA SER A 336 -1.57 -2.86 15.07
C SER A 336 -2.21 -1.51 14.75
N LEU A 337 -3.03 -1.51 13.70
CA LEU A 337 -3.85 -0.40 13.24
C LEU A 337 -5.27 -0.63 13.78
N SER A 338 -5.65 0.12 14.81
CA SER A 338 -6.90 -0.07 15.57
C SER A 338 -8.18 0.23 14.78
N ASP A 339 -8.09 1.01 13.72
CA ASP A 339 -9.24 1.49 12.95
C ASP A 339 -9.32 0.78 11.60
N SER A 340 -10.54 0.40 11.18
CA SER A 340 -10.79 0.00 9.79
C SER A 340 -10.49 1.16 8.85
N TYR A 341 -9.80 0.88 7.75
CA TYR A 341 -9.42 1.92 6.80
C TYR A 341 -9.39 1.45 5.35
N VAL A 342 -9.43 2.42 4.43
CA VAL A 342 -9.22 2.21 2.99
C VAL A 342 -8.17 3.16 2.42
N ALA A 343 -7.78 2.87 1.17
CA ALA A 343 -6.96 3.72 0.31
C ALA A 343 -5.69 4.25 1.00
N PRO A 344 -4.80 3.35 1.48
CA PRO A 344 -3.53 3.78 2.03
C PRO A 344 -2.68 4.47 0.95
N SER A 345 -2.22 5.68 1.28
CA SER A 345 -1.27 6.46 0.47
C SER A 345 -0.05 6.80 1.32
N ALA A 346 1.13 6.79 0.71
CA ALA A 346 2.37 7.11 1.40
C ALA A 346 3.21 8.09 0.59
N VAL A 347 3.92 8.96 1.30
CA VAL A 347 5.00 9.80 0.75
C VAL A 347 6.26 9.56 1.55
N PHE A 348 7.42 9.61 0.89
CA PHE A 348 8.69 9.19 1.47
C PHE A 348 9.70 10.35 1.50
N ALA A 349 10.55 10.35 2.53
CA ALA A 349 11.77 11.16 2.60
C ALA A 349 12.95 10.23 2.94
N PRO A 350 13.41 9.42 1.98
CA PRO A 350 14.41 8.37 2.22
C PRO A 350 15.74 8.91 2.75
N ALA A 351 16.09 10.16 2.43
CA ALA A 351 17.26 10.87 2.97
C ALA A 351 17.28 10.97 4.50
N THR A 352 16.11 10.81 5.15
CA THR A 352 15.95 10.86 6.61
C THR A 352 15.34 9.61 7.21
N GLY A 353 15.09 8.57 6.41
CA GLY A 353 14.39 7.37 6.86
C GLY A 353 13.00 7.70 7.43
N ARG A 354 12.26 8.59 6.77
CA ARG A 354 10.91 8.99 7.19
C ARG A 354 9.91 8.71 6.08
N PHE A 355 8.68 8.42 6.48
CA PHE A 355 7.54 8.38 5.58
C PHE A 355 6.29 8.88 6.29
N ALA A 356 5.35 9.43 5.51
CA ALA A 356 4.01 9.73 6.01
C ALA A 356 3.01 8.76 5.39
N LEU A 357 2.15 8.17 6.21
CA LEU A 357 1.11 7.24 5.82
C LEU A 357 -0.26 7.87 6.08
N SER A 358 -1.03 8.03 5.01
CA SER A 358 -2.42 8.46 5.05
C SER A 358 -3.36 7.27 4.96
N ARG A 359 -4.41 7.27 5.77
CA ARG A 359 -5.49 6.28 5.81
C ARG A 359 -6.84 6.98 5.92
N LEU A 360 -7.82 6.49 5.18
CA LEU A 360 -9.20 6.94 5.32
C LEU A 360 -9.90 6.02 6.30
N ILE A 361 -10.23 6.54 7.48
CA ILE A 361 -10.92 5.75 8.51
C ILE A 361 -12.35 5.47 8.06
N THR A 362 -12.85 4.24 8.25
CA THR A 362 -14.21 3.85 7.86
C THR A 362 -15.07 3.50 9.06
N HIS A 363 -16.32 3.94 9.03
CA HIS A 363 -17.34 3.56 10.00
C HIS A 363 -18.00 2.24 9.56
N GLY A 364 -17.31 1.11 9.71
CA GLY A 364 -17.84 -0.23 9.43
C GLY A 364 -17.01 -1.08 8.47
N SER A 365 -17.53 -2.28 8.15
CA SER A 365 -16.91 -3.22 7.21
C SER A 365 -17.15 -2.77 5.77
N ILE A 366 -16.09 -2.74 4.97
CA ILE A 366 -16.08 -2.21 3.59
C ILE A 366 -16.75 -3.17 2.58
N GLY A 367 -17.03 -4.42 2.98
CA GLY A 367 -17.44 -5.52 2.10
C GLY A 367 -18.70 -5.31 1.27
N ASP A 368 -19.60 -4.40 1.65
CA ASP A 368 -20.93 -4.22 1.05
C ASP A 368 -21.12 -2.92 0.23
N MET A 369 -20.04 -2.20 -0.09
CA MET A 369 -20.16 -0.82 -0.58
C MET A 369 -20.11 -0.68 -2.12
N ASP A 370 -21.29 -0.64 -2.76
CA ASP A 370 -21.42 -0.32 -4.20
C ASP A 370 -21.12 1.17 -4.52
N LEU A 371 -21.31 2.09 -3.56
CA LEU A 371 -21.04 3.53 -3.71
C LEU A 371 -20.44 4.15 -2.44
N PRO A 372 -19.33 4.91 -2.53
CA PRO A 372 -18.72 5.55 -1.37
C PRO A 372 -19.52 6.80 -0.94
N LEU A 373 -20.54 6.63 -0.11
CA LEU A 373 -21.24 7.78 0.50
C LEU A 373 -20.37 8.41 1.61
N PRO A 374 -20.40 9.75 1.76
CA PRO A 374 -19.60 10.45 2.77
C PRO A 374 -19.82 9.98 4.21
N GLU A 375 -21.03 9.52 4.55
CA GLU A 375 -21.36 9.10 5.93
C GLU A 375 -20.56 7.88 6.40
N PHE A 376 -20.00 7.08 5.49
CA PHE A 376 -19.22 5.90 5.83
C PHE A 376 -17.76 6.20 6.16
N PHE A 377 -17.30 7.42 5.89
CA PHE A 377 -15.91 7.81 6.09
C PHE A 377 -15.76 8.73 7.29
N GLY A 378 -14.86 8.34 8.18
CA GLY A 378 -14.34 9.19 9.22
C GLY A 378 -13.25 10.13 8.68
N PRO A 379 -12.44 10.73 9.57
CA PRO A 379 -11.36 11.62 9.15
C PRO A 379 -10.28 10.87 8.35
N GLN A 380 -9.53 11.62 7.54
CA GLN A 380 -8.30 11.13 6.94
C GLN A 380 -7.18 11.24 7.99
N SER A 381 -6.70 10.11 8.50
CA SER A 381 -5.60 10.06 9.47
C SER A 381 -4.28 9.98 8.73
N ILE A 382 -3.38 10.92 8.98
CA ILE A 382 -2.04 10.96 8.40
C ILE A 382 -1.01 10.92 9.54
N ILE A 383 -0.11 9.94 9.49
CA ILE A 383 0.92 9.74 10.52
C ILE A 383 2.29 9.74 9.86
N VAL A 384 3.21 10.54 10.41
CA VAL A 384 4.63 10.54 10.02
C VAL A 384 5.40 9.58 10.92
N TYR A 385 6.11 8.64 10.33
CA TYR A 385 6.90 7.63 11.02
C TYR A 385 8.40 7.82 10.76
N GLN A 386 9.18 7.48 11.77
CA GLN A 386 10.59 7.14 11.62
C GLN A 386 10.69 5.64 11.26
N VAL A 387 11.33 5.31 10.13
CA VAL A 387 11.33 3.97 9.53
C VAL A 387 12.00 2.93 10.42
N ASP A 388 13.16 3.23 11.03
CA ASP A 388 13.94 2.24 11.78
C ASP A 388 13.28 1.83 13.11
N SER A 389 12.53 2.74 13.73
CA SER A 389 11.99 2.56 15.08
C SER A 389 10.47 2.43 15.13
N GLY A 390 9.77 2.75 14.04
CA GLY A 390 8.31 2.82 14.00
C GLY A 390 7.74 3.97 14.82
N LYS A 391 8.61 4.88 15.31
CA LYS A 391 8.18 5.99 16.15
C LYS A 391 7.29 6.93 15.34
N GLN A 392 6.08 7.18 15.86
CA GLN A 392 5.18 8.18 15.33
C GLN A 392 5.69 9.59 15.73
N LEU A 393 6.09 10.37 14.75
CA LEU A 393 6.62 11.72 14.93
C LEU A 393 5.51 12.78 14.93
N LEU A 394 4.45 12.53 14.18
CA LEU A 394 3.32 13.44 13.99
C LEU A 394 2.08 12.63 13.62
N ARG A 395 0.92 12.99 14.18
CA ARG A 395 -0.41 12.52 13.77
C ARG A 395 -1.28 13.73 13.47
N VAL A 396 -1.85 13.79 12.27
CA VAL A 396 -2.75 14.85 11.83
C VAL A 396 -4.03 14.22 11.26
N GLU A 397 -5.14 14.89 11.44
CA GLU A 397 -6.41 14.57 10.80
C GLU A 397 -6.71 15.65 9.76
N SER A 398 -7.00 15.24 8.52
CA SER A 398 -7.27 16.14 7.41
C SER A 398 -8.72 16.10 6.99
N LEU A 399 -9.29 17.28 6.73
CA LEU A 399 -10.61 17.48 6.15
C LEU A 399 -10.51 18.52 5.03
N PRO A 400 -11.29 18.43 3.93
CA PRO A 400 -12.09 17.29 3.56
C PRO A 400 -11.20 16.07 3.23
N VAL A 401 -11.78 14.88 3.38
CA VAL A 401 -11.08 13.61 3.10
C VAL A 401 -10.79 13.48 1.60
N GLN A 402 -9.55 13.19 1.22
CA GLN A 402 -9.18 12.87 -0.15
C GLN A 402 -8.73 11.41 -0.29
N ARG A 403 -9.55 10.58 -0.92
CA ARG A 403 -9.24 9.15 -1.16
C ARG A 403 -8.02 8.94 -2.05
N ALA A 404 -7.75 9.87 -2.97
CA ALA A 404 -6.54 9.82 -3.80
C ALA A 404 -5.25 10.01 -2.98
N GLY A 405 -5.32 10.57 -1.76
CA GLY A 405 -4.18 10.70 -0.86
C GLY A 405 -3.04 11.57 -1.41
N GLN A 406 -3.36 12.69 -2.07
CA GLN A 406 -2.40 13.62 -2.66
C GLN A 406 -2.46 15.02 -2.03
N ASN A 407 -3.16 15.17 -0.91
CA ASN A 407 -3.30 16.41 -0.14
C ASN A 407 -2.18 16.65 0.86
N PHE A 408 -1.13 15.85 0.88
CA PHE A 408 -0.05 15.96 1.86
C PHE A 408 1.30 15.67 1.23
N SER A 409 2.34 16.22 1.84
CA SER A 409 3.72 16.06 1.39
C SER A 409 4.68 16.09 2.57
N LEU A 410 5.78 15.38 2.43
CA LEU A 410 6.92 15.43 3.33
C LEU A 410 8.05 16.16 2.58
N SER A 411 8.72 17.11 3.24
CA SER A 411 9.81 17.85 2.62
C SER A 411 10.96 16.91 2.25
N PRO A 412 11.79 17.23 1.23
CA PRO A 412 12.89 16.38 0.82
C PRO A 412 13.92 16.11 1.94
N ASP A 413 14.09 17.07 2.85
CA ASP A 413 14.91 16.94 4.05
C ASP A 413 14.21 16.21 5.20
N GLY A 414 12.96 15.78 5.03
CA GLY A 414 12.16 15.06 6.02
C GLY A 414 11.83 15.84 7.29
N MET A 415 12.07 17.16 7.32
CA MET A 415 11.95 18.00 8.51
C MET A 415 10.65 18.79 8.60
N SER A 416 9.89 18.85 7.50
CA SER A 416 8.61 19.54 7.44
C SER A 416 7.55 18.65 6.81
N PHE A 417 6.34 18.72 7.33
CA PHE A 417 5.18 18.03 6.80
C PHE A 417 4.11 19.04 6.45
N ALA A 418 3.57 18.98 5.24
CA ALA A 418 2.52 19.87 4.78
C ALA A 418 1.27 19.08 4.44
N VAL A 419 0.10 19.61 4.79
CA VAL A 419 -1.20 19.02 4.45
C VAL A 419 -2.19 20.13 4.10
N LEU A 420 -3.00 19.90 3.07
CA LEU A 420 -4.12 20.75 2.76
C LEU A 420 -5.29 20.41 3.69
N HIS A 421 -5.62 21.37 4.55
CA HIS A 421 -6.72 21.28 5.50
C HIS A 421 -7.75 22.39 5.18
N ILE A 422 -8.93 21.97 4.73
CA ILE A 422 -10.08 22.80 4.34
C ILE A 422 -9.74 23.72 3.18
N ASN A 423 -9.27 24.93 3.48
CA ASN A 423 -8.94 26.01 2.55
C ASN A 423 -7.56 26.61 2.87
N GLU A 424 -6.76 25.91 3.66
CA GLU A 424 -5.42 26.34 4.08
C GLU A 424 -4.43 25.18 3.88
N ILE A 425 -3.14 25.53 3.77
CA ILE A 425 -2.05 24.57 3.92
C ILE A 425 -1.52 24.71 5.34
N ASP A 426 -1.62 23.63 6.10
CA ASP A 426 -0.99 23.50 7.41
C ASP A 426 0.39 22.88 7.24
N ILE A 427 1.42 23.56 7.77
CA ILE A 427 2.81 23.07 7.74
C ILE A 427 3.28 22.85 9.17
N TYR A 428 3.78 21.65 9.42
CA TYR A 428 4.26 21.17 10.70
C TYR A 428 5.78 21.00 10.64
N SER A 429 6.49 21.50 11.66
CA SER A 429 7.90 21.17 11.87
C SER A 429 8.01 19.81 12.55
N LEU A 430 8.82 18.94 12.00
CA LEU A 430 9.11 17.63 12.58
C LEU A 430 10.34 17.72 13.48
N PRO A 431 10.45 16.87 14.52
CA PRO A 431 11.64 16.83 15.37
C PRO A 431 12.92 16.57 14.55
N PRO A 432 14.08 17.13 14.94
CA PRO A 432 15.36 16.78 14.31
C PRO A 432 15.69 15.31 14.48
N LEU A 433 16.46 14.75 13.54
CA LEU A 433 16.98 13.40 13.66
C LEU A 433 17.91 13.30 14.87
N THR A 434 17.64 12.33 15.74
CA THR A 434 18.55 11.98 16.84
C THR A 434 19.83 11.34 16.29
N PRO A 435 20.94 11.29 17.05
CA PRO A 435 22.15 10.59 16.61
C PRO A 435 21.90 9.12 16.24
N LYS A 436 20.94 8.47 16.92
CA LYS A 436 20.52 7.10 16.61
C LYS A 436 19.83 7.04 15.25
N ASP A 437 18.87 7.93 14.99
CA ASP A 437 18.16 7.98 13.71
C ASP A 437 19.15 8.23 12.55
N GLN A 438 20.11 9.15 12.74
CA GLN A 438 21.16 9.43 11.75
C GLN A 438 22.02 8.21 11.45
N ALA A 439 22.40 7.44 12.49
CA ALA A 439 23.16 6.22 12.32
C ALA A 439 22.36 5.15 11.57
N ALA A 440 21.07 4.97 11.91
CA ALA A 440 20.18 4.02 11.24
C ALA A 440 19.97 4.38 9.76
N VAL A 441 19.74 5.66 9.45
CA VAL A 441 19.61 6.14 8.07
C VAL A 441 20.88 5.89 7.27
N LYS A 442 22.05 6.19 7.85
CA LYS A 442 23.34 5.93 7.20
C LYS A 442 23.54 4.45 6.96
N GLU A 443 23.19 3.61 7.94
CA GLU A 443 23.26 2.17 7.81
C GLU A 443 22.35 1.67 6.68
N ALA A 444 21.07 2.07 6.67
CA ALA A 444 20.11 1.76 5.61
C ALA A 444 20.64 2.13 4.22
N GLN A 445 21.17 3.34 4.06
CA GLN A 445 21.77 3.79 2.80
C GLN A 445 22.95 2.91 2.37
N THR A 446 23.79 2.46 3.30
CA THR A 446 24.92 1.55 2.99
C THR A 446 24.50 0.10 2.72
N MET A 447 23.37 -0.33 3.28
CA MET A 447 22.79 -1.66 3.07
C MET A 447 21.99 -1.76 1.78
N GLY A 448 21.67 -0.63 1.15
CA GLY A 448 21.00 -0.57 -0.14
C GLY A 448 21.65 -1.53 -1.14
N PRO A 449 20.86 -2.37 -1.82
CA PRO A 449 21.38 -3.25 -2.85
C PRO A 449 22.04 -2.39 -3.93
N LYS A 450 23.20 -2.85 -4.41
CA LYS A 450 23.93 -2.10 -5.45
C LYS A 450 23.03 -1.91 -6.66
N GLU A 451 23.08 -0.70 -7.22
CA GLU A 451 22.48 -0.44 -8.51
C GLU A 451 22.99 -1.44 -9.54
N THR A 452 22.06 -1.93 -10.34
CA THR A 452 22.35 -2.90 -11.38
C THR A 452 21.88 -2.34 -12.71
N GLU A 453 22.63 -2.67 -13.75
CA GLU A 453 22.26 -2.40 -15.13
C GLU A 453 21.54 -3.58 -15.78
N ALA A 454 21.34 -4.67 -15.03
CA ALA A 454 20.63 -5.83 -15.50
C ALA A 454 19.19 -5.46 -15.92
N PRO A 455 18.67 -6.12 -16.98
CA PRO A 455 17.27 -5.96 -17.38
C PRO A 455 16.32 -6.31 -16.24
N VAL A 456 15.28 -5.51 -16.10
CA VAL A 456 14.17 -5.74 -15.20
C VAL A 456 13.34 -6.91 -15.74
N SER A 457 13.38 -8.03 -15.04
CA SER A 457 12.55 -9.19 -15.31
C SER A 457 11.87 -9.63 -14.03
N LEU A 458 10.54 -9.59 -14.01
CA LEU A 458 9.75 -10.15 -12.92
C LEU A 458 9.62 -11.64 -13.21
N SER A 459 10.37 -12.48 -12.50
CA SER A 459 10.25 -13.92 -12.68
C SER A 459 8.84 -14.33 -12.29
N ARG A 460 8.12 -15.01 -13.21
CA ARG A 460 6.82 -15.62 -12.90
C ARG A 460 7.01 -16.53 -11.68
N SER A 461 6.39 -16.20 -10.56
CA SER A 461 6.27 -17.14 -9.44
C SER A 461 5.65 -18.42 -10.00
N VAL A 462 6.44 -19.47 -10.10
CA VAL A 462 5.96 -20.78 -10.54
C VAL A 462 5.05 -21.29 -9.44
N THR A 463 3.74 -21.08 -9.59
CA THR A 463 2.74 -21.81 -8.81
C THR A 463 2.81 -23.25 -9.28
N VAL A 464 3.57 -24.09 -8.60
CA VAL A 464 3.55 -25.54 -8.83
C VAL A 464 2.21 -26.04 -8.27
N SER A 465 1.19 -26.13 -9.12
CA SER A 465 -0.05 -26.83 -8.79
C SER A 465 0.28 -28.30 -8.48
N PRO A 466 -0.15 -28.87 -7.34
CA PRO A 466 -0.01 -30.30 -7.11
C PRO A 466 -0.90 -31.06 -8.11
N SER A 467 -0.31 -31.90 -8.95
CA SER A 467 -1.06 -32.79 -9.84
C SER A 467 -1.99 -33.71 -9.03
N PRO A 468 -3.26 -33.87 -9.43
CA PRO A 468 -4.15 -34.84 -8.79
C PRO A 468 -3.66 -36.25 -9.11
N SER A 469 -3.36 -37.02 -8.06
CA SER A 469 -3.03 -38.44 -8.18
C SER A 469 -4.23 -39.19 -8.75
N GLU A 470 -3.99 -39.84 -9.87
CA GLU A 470 -4.86 -40.72 -10.62
C GLU A 470 -5.19 -41.96 -9.78
N ALA A 471 -6.44 -42.07 -9.29
CA ALA A 471 -7.02 -43.31 -8.80
C ALA A 471 -8.11 -43.73 -9.78
N ALA A 472 -7.77 -44.67 -10.65
CA ALA A 472 -8.66 -45.25 -11.64
C ALA A 472 -9.72 -46.16 -10.98
N ALA A 473 -10.98 -45.98 -11.37
CA ALA A 473 -12.04 -46.97 -11.21
C ALA A 473 -12.62 -47.34 -12.60
N PRO A 474 -12.98 -48.60 -12.86
CA PRO A 474 -13.27 -49.12 -14.21
C PRO A 474 -14.69 -48.78 -14.71
N PRO A 475 -14.95 -48.86 -16.02
CA PRO A 475 -16.19 -48.39 -16.63
C PRO A 475 -17.32 -49.42 -16.49
N ALA A 476 -18.49 -48.97 -16.04
CA ALA A 476 -19.74 -49.72 -16.14
C ALA A 476 -20.52 -49.26 -17.39
N GLY A 477 -20.85 -50.24 -18.24
CA GLY A 477 -21.54 -50.03 -19.51
C GLY A 477 -23.01 -49.61 -19.37
N SER A 478 -23.49 -48.94 -20.42
CA SER A 478 -24.90 -48.63 -20.66
C SER A 478 -25.72 -49.90 -20.91
N PRO A 479 -27.04 -49.90 -20.61
CA PRO A 479 -28.04 -50.00 -21.68
C PRO A 479 -29.33 -49.16 -21.34
N PRO A 480 -30.46 -49.23 -22.09
CA PRO A 480 -30.81 -48.21 -23.08
C PRO A 480 -32.29 -47.72 -22.86
N PRO A 481 -33.07 -47.15 -23.82
CA PRO A 481 -33.98 -46.05 -23.54
C PRO A 481 -35.47 -46.42 -23.49
N GLY A 482 -36.27 -45.54 -22.87
CA GLY A 482 -37.69 -45.37 -23.18
C GLY A 482 -38.63 -45.46 -21.98
N LEU A 483 -39.29 -44.35 -21.64
CA LEU A 483 -40.70 -44.08 -21.96
C LEU A 483 -41.21 -42.90 -21.12
N ALA A 484 -42.02 -42.08 -21.78
CA ALA A 484 -42.67 -40.89 -21.27
C ALA A 484 -43.62 -41.20 -20.10
N SER A 485 -43.82 -40.24 -19.19
CA SER A 485 -45.00 -39.36 -19.18
C SER A 485 -45.35 -38.80 -17.78
N ASN A 486 -45.93 -37.60 -17.83
CA ASN A 486 -46.86 -36.98 -16.88
C ASN A 486 -46.32 -36.03 -15.78
N GLN A 487 -46.46 -34.75 -16.14
CA GLN A 487 -47.11 -33.67 -15.39
C GLN A 487 -47.78 -34.03 -14.05
N ALA A 488 -47.54 -33.13 -13.09
CA ALA A 488 -48.51 -32.37 -12.28
C ALA A 488 -48.05 -32.36 -10.82
N ASN A 489 -47.55 -31.23 -10.33
CA ASN A 489 -48.30 -30.11 -9.76
C ASN A 489 -48.59 -30.32 -8.26
N THR A 490 -48.52 -29.21 -7.51
CA THR A 490 -48.71 -29.06 -6.05
C THR A 490 -47.51 -29.53 -5.22
N GLY A 491 -47.02 -28.80 -4.23
CA GLY A 491 -47.50 -27.58 -3.59
C GLY A 491 -46.95 -27.57 -2.17
N ASN A 492 -46.34 -26.44 -1.80
CA ASN A 492 -46.23 -25.86 -0.47
C ASN A 492 -45.78 -26.69 0.76
N ALA A 493 -44.86 -26.03 1.47
CA ALA A 493 -44.85 -25.80 2.92
C ALA A 493 -44.06 -26.79 3.80
N SER A 494 -42.90 -26.27 4.20
CA SER A 494 -42.59 -25.90 5.59
C SER A 494 -42.45 -26.98 6.66
N ASN A 495 -41.27 -26.91 7.29
CA ASN A 495 -40.98 -27.15 8.71
C ASN A 495 -41.28 -28.54 9.28
N SER A 496 -40.22 -29.23 9.70
CA SER A 496 -39.76 -29.23 11.10
C SER A 496 -38.90 -30.47 11.41
N THR A 497 -37.73 -30.22 11.99
CA THR A 497 -36.96 -31.09 12.91
C THR A 497 -37.87 -31.62 14.04
N PRO A 498 -37.51 -32.61 14.91
CA PRO A 498 -36.30 -33.44 15.12
C PRO A 498 -36.71 -34.93 15.38
N PRO A 499 -36.07 -35.82 16.19
CA PRO A 499 -34.78 -35.81 16.88
C PRO A 499 -33.93 -37.10 16.75
N ASN A 500 -32.70 -36.98 17.25
CA ASN A 500 -31.77 -38.04 17.64
C ASN A 500 -32.39 -38.95 18.74
N PRO A 501 -31.98 -40.23 18.86
CA PRO A 501 -31.14 -40.56 20.02
C PRO A 501 -30.08 -41.65 19.81
N ALA A 502 -28.94 -41.39 20.46
CA ALA A 502 -28.18 -42.28 21.35
C ALA A 502 -27.51 -43.58 20.84
N ALA A 503 -26.18 -43.55 20.98
CA ALA A 503 -25.31 -44.54 21.63
C ALA A 503 -25.08 -45.92 20.98
N GLN A 504 -23.81 -46.23 20.66
CA GLN A 504 -23.01 -47.30 21.29
C GLN A 504 -21.62 -47.44 20.63
N ASP A 505 -20.57 -47.29 21.45
CA ASP A 505 -19.23 -47.92 21.31
C ASP A 505 -19.33 -49.34 21.93
N PRO A 506 -18.37 -50.32 21.86
CA PRO A 506 -16.97 -50.24 21.41
C PRO A 506 -16.42 -51.47 20.62
N GLY A 507 -15.17 -51.41 20.12
CA GLY A 507 -14.35 -52.62 19.94
C GLY A 507 -13.30 -52.66 18.81
N ALA A 508 -12.06 -52.30 19.15
CA ALA A 508 -10.73 -52.92 18.87
C ALA A 508 -10.33 -53.57 17.49
N PRO A 509 -9.01 -53.60 17.15
CA PRO A 509 -8.46 -53.56 15.78
C PRO A 509 -7.93 -54.89 15.24
N PRO A 510 -7.59 -54.97 13.94
CA PRO A 510 -6.29 -55.54 13.50
C PRO A 510 -5.72 -54.80 12.26
N ALA A 511 -4.43 -54.49 12.11
CA ALA A 511 -3.21 -55.29 11.93
C ALA A 511 -2.56 -54.95 10.56
N ASP A 512 -1.26 -54.65 10.58
CA ASP A 512 -0.41 -54.33 9.41
C ASP A 512 -0.16 -55.51 8.46
N PRO A 513 0.13 -55.24 7.18
CA PRO A 513 1.01 -56.08 6.34
C PRO A 513 2.32 -55.38 5.92
N PRO A 514 3.32 -56.15 5.42
CA PRO A 514 4.77 -55.87 5.49
C PRO A 514 5.35 -55.17 4.23
N PRO A 515 6.68 -54.89 4.16
CA PRO A 515 7.25 -53.86 3.28
C PRO A 515 7.61 -54.37 1.89
N ALA A 516 7.63 -53.46 0.91
CA ALA A 516 8.19 -53.68 -0.42
C ALA A 516 8.99 -52.46 -0.90
N ASP A 517 10.03 -52.79 -1.67
CA ASP A 517 11.24 -52.04 -1.96
C ASP A 517 11.12 -50.82 -2.89
N ASN A 518 12.04 -49.88 -2.65
CA ASN A 518 12.77 -49.00 -3.58
C ASN A 518 12.15 -48.66 -4.94
N ALA A 519 11.65 -47.42 -5.06
CA ALA A 519 11.74 -46.62 -6.27
C ALA A 519 12.01 -45.15 -5.90
N ALA A 520 13.02 -44.55 -6.53
CA ALA A 520 13.52 -43.21 -6.24
C ALA A 520 12.43 -42.14 -6.38
N ALA A 521 12.14 -41.45 -5.27
CA ALA A 521 11.23 -40.33 -5.20
C ALA A 521 11.92 -39.02 -5.65
N PRO A 522 11.21 -38.11 -6.34
CA PRO A 522 11.67 -36.75 -6.59
C PRO A 522 11.77 -35.97 -5.26
N PRO A 523 12.59 -34.90 -5.17
CA PRO A 523 12.86 -34.24 -3.89
C PRO A 523 11.58 -33.71 -3.28
N SER A 524 11.26 -34.20 -2.08
CA SER A 524 10.19 -33.68 -1.24
C SER A 524 10.49 -32.24 -0.84
N GLN A 525 9.45 -31.41 -0.86
CA GLN A 525 9.46 -30.06 -0.26
C GLN A 525 9.89 -30.19 1.21
N GLN A 526 11.16 -29.91 1.48
CA GLN A 526 11.61 -29.67 2.84
C GLN A 526 10.96 -28.38 3.30
N ASN A 527 10.17 -28.46 4.37
CA ASN A 527 9.81 -27.29 5.17
C ASN A 527 11.07 -26.45 5.36
N ARG A 528 11.02 -25.19 4.94
CA ARG A 528 12.15 -24.27 5.06
C ARG A 528 12.59 -24.26 6.53
N LYS A 529 13.86 -24.56 6.78
CA LYS A 529 14.39 -24.39 8.13
C LYS A 529 14.41 -22.89 8.41
N PRO A 530 13.79 -22.41 9.50
CA PRO A 530 13.87 -21.00 9.85
C PRO A 530 15.34 -20.61 9.99
N PRO A 531 15.75 -19.39 9.56
CA PRO A 531 17.09 -18.90 9.78
C PRO A 531 17.39 -18.96 11.28
N SER A 532 18.44 -19.70 11.65
CA SER A 532 18.83 -19.83 13.04
C SER A 532 19.40 -18.50 13.53
N LEU A 533 18.64 -17.80 14.38
CA LEU A 533 19.04 -16.56 15.06
C LEU A 533 20.19 -16.73 16.08
N PHE A 534 20.83 -17.89 16.15
CA PHE A 534 21.94 -18.17 17.06
C PHE A 534 23.13 -18.74 16.29
N SER A 535 24.16 -17.92 16.08
CA SER A 535 25.51 -18.46 15.90
C SER A 535 26.01 -18.94 17.27
N PRO A 536 26.68 -20.10 17.37
CA PRO A 536 27.31 -20.51 18.62
C PRO A 536 28.41 -19.51 19.00
N GLU A 537 28.33 -19.10 20.26
CA GLU A 537 29.23 -18.27 21.04
C GLU A 537 30.70 -18.32 20.59
N ALA A 538 31.26 -17.15 20.25
CA ALA A 538 32.70 -17.00 20.11
C ALA A 538 33.36 -17.14 21.49
N PRO A 539 34.50 -17.84 21.62
CA PRO A 539 35.14 -18.06 22.91
C PRO A 539 35.70 -16.75 23.47
N HIS A 540 35.30 -16.44 24.70
CA HIS A 540 35.82 -15.34 25.52
C HIS A 540 37.34 -15.52 25.74
N PRO A 541 38.19 -14.51 25.42
CA PRO A 541 39.56 -14.50 25.87
C PRO A 541 39.56 -13.89 27.28
N ASP A 542 39.76 -14.71 28.31
CA ASP A 542 40.40 -14.33 29.58
C ASP A 542 40.27 -15.48 30.60
N ALA A 543 41.26 -16.38 30.58
CA ALA A 543 41.54 -17.26 31.72
C ALA A 543 43.06 -17.35 31.91
N PRO A 544 43.59 -17.08 33.13
CA PRO A 544 45.02 -17.08 33.39
C PRO A 544 45.61 -18.50 33.47
N PRO A 545 46.91 -18.69 33.22
CA PRO A 545 47.53 -20.01 33.13
C PRO A 545 47.62 -20.69 34.51
N SER A 546 46.98 -21.86 34.63
CA SER A 546 47.13 -22.78 35.75
C SER A 546 48.45 -23.55 35.64
N ALA A 547 49.19 -23.59 36.75
CA ALA A 547 50.49 -24.22 36.90
C ALA A 547 50.42 -25.76 36.79
N SER A 548 51.43 -26.34 36.15
CA SER A 548 51.65 -27.79 36.07
C SER A 548 52.15 -28.35 37.41
N PRO A 549 51.68 -29.51 37.88
CA PRO A 549 52.24 -30.17 39.04
C PRO A 549 53.45 -31.05 38.69
N LYS A 550 54.44 -31.05 39.58
CA LYS A 550 55.32 -32.19 39.83
C LYS A 550 54.68 -33.09 40.88
#